data_AF-A0A061J411-F1
#
_entry.id   AF-A0A061J411-F1
#
_cell.length_a   1.000
_cell.length_b   1.000
_cell.length_c   1.000
_cell.angle_alpha   90.00
_cell.angle_beta   90.00
_cell.angle_gamma   90.00
#
_symmetry.space_group_name_H-M   'P 1'
#
loop_
_entity.id
_entity.type
_entity.pdbx_description
1 polymer ?
#
loop_
_entity_poly.entity_id
_entity_poly.type
_entity_poly.pdbx_seq_one_letter_code
_entity_poly.pdbx_strand_id
1 'polypeptide(L)'
;MRVSHVQTPAHRTNGGAEREVYRWWKEEDLKLRTHTRERERDKEEALVIMLHRCAFQTIASPALTQREVEFTKSAWLAGLRPDQRGAQQLREVKVEFPLLSRDVVCVRCGGTIVTAAIACELVEPSPYRPKQGMLEFSVRQPYTERDSSAKAAELRTLTAFLERLIKSGGVVDTESLCMLPGRRVWSVSVDVTVLNDEGNVTDVVVWATVAVLLHYRRPELTIRGSSVIVHPPHEREPVPLSVHHAPLSFSFVVTMDSSDRNRLSRQHKDNKELLEVVVDPTVAEATAAASSVVVAVNAEGQVCSVSKSEGCCIHLNELNHCMETAALLAPRVLSLIREAMAAHDVRRQEALQGQFLWAQKRSGVGRDVTEPESTKKVRAET
;
A
#
# COMPACT_ATOMS: atom_id res chain seq x y z
N MET A 1 43.03 -36.75 -61.75
CA MET A 1 43.62 -37.92 -62.45
C MET A 1 42.72 -39.12 -62.15
N ARG A 2 42.09 -39.85 -63.07
CA ARG A 2 42.19 -40.03 -64.52
C ARG A 2 40.76 -40.10 -65.09
N VAL A 3 40.60 -39.59 -66.31
CA VAL A 3 39.38 -39.70 -67.13
C VAL A 3 39.56 -40.87 -68.09
N SER A 4 38.52 -41.68 -68.27
CA SER A 4 38.39 -42.56 -69.44
C SER A 4 36.94 -42.60 -69.90
N HIS A 5 36.71 -42.01 -71.07
CA HIS A 5 35.49 -42.11 -71.88
C HIS A 5 35.34 -43.51 -72.45
N VAL A 6 34.11 -44.07 -72.47
CA VAL A 6 33.65 -44.96 -73.54
C VAL A 6 32.14 -44.75 -73.82
N GLN A 7 31.90 -44.23 -75.02
CA GLN A 7 30.83 -44.45 -76.01
C GLN A 7 29.46 -45.03 -75.63
N THR A 8 28.42 -44.36 -76.14
CA THR A 8 27.06 -44.84 -76.39
C THR A 8 26.90 -45.40 -77.81
N PRO A 9 25.96 -46.34 -78.04
CA PRO A 9 25.30 -46.50 -79.32
C PRO A 9 23.76 -46.45 -79.23
N ALA A 10 23.13 -46.38 -80.40
CA ALA A 10 21.86 -45.73 -80.68
C ALA A 10 20.65 -46.67 -80.96
N HIS A 11 19.46 -46.07 -80.89
CA HIS A 11 18.16 -46.38 -81.53
C HIS A 11 17.44 -47.74 -81.32
N ARG A 12 16.25 -47.70 -80.70
CA ARG A 12 14.93 -47.99 -81.36
C ARG A 12 13.72 -47.85 -80.40
N THR A 13 12.71 -47.14 -80.91
CA THR A 13 11.26 -47.22 -80.65
C THR A 13 10.77 -47.30 -79.19
N ASN A 14 10.38 -46.14 -78.68
CA ASN A 14 9.59 -45.99 -77.48
C ASN A 14 8.38 -45.10 -77.80
N GLY A 15 7.20 -45.47 -77.31
CA GLY A 15 6.00 -44.65 -77.43
C GLY A 15 5.12 -44.71 -76.19
N GLY A 16 5.00 -45.90 -75.59
CA GLY A 16 4.26 -46.13 -74.34
C GLY A 16 5.12 -46.02 -73.08
N ALA A 17 6.23 -46.77 -73.01
CA ALA A 17 7.03 -46.87 -71.79
C ALA A 17 7.79 -45.57 -71.46
N GLU A 18 8.25 -44.83 -72.46
CA GLU A 18 8.93 -43.54 -72.25
C GLU A 18 8.03 -42.48 -71.60
N ARG A 19 6.71 -42.49 -71.87
CA ARG A 19 5.78 -41.53 -71.27
C ARG A 19 5.47 -41.84 -69.81
N GLU A 20 5.45 -43.11 -69.43
CA GLU A 20 5.24 -43.51 -68.03
C GLU A 20 6.49 -43.26 -67.19
N VAL A 21 7.68 -43.56 -67.72
CA VAL A 21 8.95 -43.24 -67.06
C VAL A 21 9.11 -41.73 -66.88
N TYR A 22 8.73 -40.92 -67.87
CA TYR A 22 8.80 -39.45 -67.76
C TYR A 22 7.78 -38.89 -66.76
N ARG A 23 6.59 -39.50 -66.66
CA ARG A 23 5.54 -39.11 -65.70
C ARG A 23 5.95 -39.48 -64.27
N TRP A 24 6.53 -40.66 -64.10
CA TRP A 24 7.10 -41.13 -62.84
C TRP A 24 8.28 -40.25 -62.41
N TRP A 25 9.23 -39.95 -63.31
CA TRP A 25 10.33 -39.01 -63.04
C TRP A 25 9.83 -37.62 -62.66
N LYS A 26 8.77 -37.11 -63.31
CA LYS A 26 8.17 -35.82 -62.94
C LYS A 26 7.54 -35.85 -61.56
N GLU A 27 6.88 -36.94 -61.18
CA GLU A 27 6.29 -37.09 -59.84
C GLU A 27 7.37 -37.27 -58.76
N GLU A 28 8.44 -38.02 -59.04
CA GLU A 28 9.58 -38.21 -58.14
C GLU A 28 10.30 -36.87 -57.91
N ASP A 29 10.55 -36.11 -58.97
CA ASP A 29 11.24 -34.81 -58.92
C ASP A 29 10.37 -33.73 -58.26
N LEU A 30 9.03 -33.81 -58.41
CA LEU A 30 8.10 -32.94 -57.69
C LEU A 30 8.09 -33.25 -56.19
N LYS A 31 8.10 -34.53 -55.79
CA LYS A 31 8.19 -34.97 -54.38
C LYS A 31 9.50 -34.57 -53.73
N LEU A 32 10.61 -34.67 -54.46
CA LEU A 32 11.92 -34.22 -53.97
C LEU A 32 11.96 -32.71 -53.75
N ARG A 33 11.37 -31.92 -54.68
CA ARG A 33 11.27 -30.46 -54.57
C ARG A 33 10.33 -29.99 -53.46
N THR A 34 9.26 -30.72 -53.17
CA THR A 34 8.38 -30.39 -52.04
C THR A 34 9.08 -30.69 -50.72
N HIS A 35 9.80 -31.81 -50.63
CA HIS A 35 10.51 -32.20 -49.40
C HIS A 35 11.69 -31.26 -49.09
N THR A 36 12.39 -30.74 -50.11
CA THR A 36 13.44 -29.72 -49.90
C THR A 36 12.85 -28.37 -49.48
N ARG A 37 11.72 -27.94 -50.07
CA ARG A 37 10.99 -26.72 -49.68
C ARG A 37 10.38 -26.80 -48.28
N GLU A 38 9.96 -27.98 -47.83
CA GLU A 38 9.50 -28.19 -46.45
C GLU A 38 10.67 -28.11 -45.47
N ARG A 39 11.82 -28.73 -45.77
CA ARG A 39 13.02 -28.58 -44.92
C ARG A 39 13.57 -27.16 -44.88
N GLU A 40 13.43 -26.39 -45.96
CA GLU A 40 13.81 -24.98 -45.97
C GLU A 40 12.83 -24.12 -45.17
N ARG A 41 11.52 -24.38 -45.27
CA ARG A 41 10.51 -23.74 -44.40
C ARG A 41 10.69 -24.08 -42.93
N ASP A 42 10.97 -25.34 -42.59
CA ASP A 42 11.23 -25.75 -41.21
C ASP A 42 12.49 -25.07 -40.64
N LYS A 43 13.51 -24.86 -41.49
CA LYS A 43 14.72 -24.11 -41.12
C LYS A 43 14.46 -22.62 -40.97
N GLU A 44 13.67 -22.02 -41.85
CA GLU A 44 13.25 -20.61 -41.76
C GLU A 44 12.35 -20.39 -40.55
N GLU A 45 11.38 -21.26 -40.28
CA GLU A 45 10.54 -21.23 -39.07
C GLU A 45 11.39 -21.41 -37.81
N ALA A 46 12.36 -22.33 -37.81
CA ALA A 46 13.29 -22.47 -36.70
C ALA A 46 14.16 -21.20 -36.50
N LEU A 47 14.59 -20.54 -37.57
CA LEU A 47 15.35 -19.29 -37.53
C LEU A 47 14.50 -18.12 -37.04
N VAL A 48 13.23 -18.04 -37.45
CA VAL A 48 12.25 -17.05 -37.00
C VAL A 48 11.91 -17.26 -35.52
N ILE A 49 11.78 -18.51 -35.06
CA ILE A 49 11.59 -18.86 -33.64
C ILE A 49 12.85 -18.49 -32.83
N MET A 50 14.06 -18.71 -33.38
CA MET A 50 15.32 -18.34 -32.74
C MET A 50 15.50 -16.81 -32.66
N LEU A 51 15.16 -16.08 -33.74
CA LEU A 51 15.18 -14.62 -33.79
C LEU A 51 14.13 -13.99 -32.87
N HIS A 52 12.92 -14.55 -32.79
CA HIS A 52 11.90 -14.10 -31.84
C HIS A 52 12.27 -14.36 -30.37
N ARG A 53 13.06 -15.41 -30.09
CA ARG A 53 13.63 -15.65 -28.75
C ARG A 53 14.77 -14.70 -28.40
N CYS A 54 15.51 -14.19 -29.38
CA CYS A 54 16.62 -13.25 -29.15
C CYS A 54 16.19 -11.78 -29.00
N ALA A 55 15.02 -11.38 -29.50
CA ALA A 55 14.56 -9.98 -29.47
C ALA A 55 13.87 -9.56 -28.16
N PHE A 56 13.62 -10.49 -27.23
CA PHE A 56 13.08 -10.18 -25.91
C PHE A 56 14.00 -10.75 -24.84
N GLN A 57 15.21 -10.20 -24.73
CA GLN A 57 15.98 -10.31 -23.49
C GLN A 57 15.21 -9.53 -22.43
N THR A 58 14.28 -10.21 -21.75
CA THR A 58 13.74 -9.75 -20.47
C THR A 58 14.95 -9.52 -19.59
N ILE A 59 15.30 -8.25 -19.35
CA ILE A 59 16.38 -7.92 -18.41
C ILE A 59 15.96 -8.57 -17.09
N ALA A 60 16.85 -9.40 -16.53
CA ALA A 60 16.57 -10.06 -15.26
C ALA A 60 16.22 -8.99 -14.21
N SER A 61 15.12 -9.17 -13.48
CA SER A 61 14.65 -8.20 -12.48
C SER A 61 15.73 -7.70 -11.50
N PRO A 62 16.71 -8.50 -11.02
CA PRO A 62 17.75 -7.99 -10.13
C PRO A 62 18.77 -7.05 -10.81
N ALA A 63 18.96 -7.15 -12.13
CA ALA A 63 19.86 -6.25 -12.84
C ALA A 63 19.23 -4.87 -13.07
N LEU A 64 17.89 -4.82 -13.19
CA LEU A 64 17.15 -3.55 -13.28
C LEU A 64 17.21 -2.80 -11.96
N THR A 65 16.96 -3.48 -10.84
CA THR A 65 16.99 -2.85 -9.52
C THR A 65 18.38 -2.31 -9.17
N GLN A 66 19.45 -3.02 -9.56
CA GLN A 66 20.83 -2.52 -9.36
C GLN A 66 21.09 -1.23 -10.14
N ARG A 67 20.67 -1.14 -11.40
CA ARG A 67 20.83 0.07 -12.22
C ARG A 67 20.00 1.24 -11.68
N GLU A 68 18.79 0.98 -11.21
CA GLU A 68 17.95 1.99 -10.55
C GLU A 68 18.62 2.53 -9.29
N VAL A 69 19.23 1.67 -8.48
CA VAL A 69 19.99 2.05 -7.30
C VAL A 69 21.22 2.90 -7.66
N GLU A 70 21.99 2.49 -8.66
CA GLU A 70 23.16 3.24 -9.15
C GLU A 70 22.77 4.62 -9.70
N PHE A 71 21.68 4.68 -10.47
CA PHE A 71 21.12 5.93 -10.98
C PHE A 71 20.63 6.84 -9.84
N THR A 72 19.99 6.28 -8.81
CA THR A 72 19.53 7.04 -7.66
C THR A 72 20.70 7.67 -6.90
N LYS A 73 21.80 6.91 -6.73
CA LYS A 73 23.02 7.44 -6.11
C LYS A 73 23.67 8.55 -6.92
N SER A 74 23.73 8.41 -8.25
CA SER A 74 24.29 9.48 -9.10
C SER A 74 23.41 10.72 -9.15
N ALA A 75 22.08 10.56 -9.11
CA ALA A 75 21.14 11.67 -9.01
C ALA A 75 21.32 12.46 -7.70
N TRP A 76 21.47 11.77 -6.56
CA TRP A 76 21.73 12.43 -5.27
C TRP A 76 23.04 13.22 -5.25
N LEU A 77 24.08 12.74 -5.93
CA LEU A 77 25.34 13.46 -6.08
C LEU A 77 25.18 14.74 -6.91
N ALA A 78 24.24 14.76 -7.86
CA ALA A 78 23.86 15.93 -8.64
C ALA A 78 22.81 16.81 -7.93
N GLY A 79 22.40 16.48 -6.71
CA GLY A 79 21.38 17.22 -5.96
C GLY A 79 19.95 17.04 -6.42
N LEU A 80 19.72 16.04 -7.27
CA LEU A 80 18.43 15.76 -7.87
C LEU A 80 17.87 14.46 -7.31
N ARG A 81 16.55 14.42 -7.21
CA ARG A 81 15.80 13.22 -6.87
C ARG A 81 15.30 12.57 -8.16
N PRO A 82 15.30 11.23 -8.30
CA PRO A 82 14.76 10.57 -9.49
C PRO A 82 13.33 11.00 -9.85
N ASP A 83 12.51 11.26 -8.83
CA ASP A 83 11.11 11.70 -8.96
C ASP A 83 10.94 13.21 -9.19
N GLN A 84 12.03 13.98 -9.30
CA GLN A 84 12.04 15.45 -9.40
C GLN A 84 11.42 16.21 -8.20
N ARG A 85 11.05 15.51 -7.12
CA ARG A 85 10.56 16.12 -5.87
C ARG A 85 11.69 16.75 -5.07
N GLY A 86 11.34 17.74 -4.23
CA GLY A 86 12.26 18.28 -3.24
C GLY A 86 12.67 17.24 -2.18
N ALA A 87 13.82 17.47 -1.53
CA ALA A 87 14.37 16.58 -0.49
C ALA A 87 13.37 16.29 0.65
N GLN A 88 12.66 17.35 1.08
CA GLN A 88 11.72 17.32 2.20
C GLN A 88 10.25 17.23 1.77
N GLN A 89 10.00 16.82 0.53
CA GLN A 89 8.67 16.78 -0.05
C GLN A 89 8.08 15.35 -0.04
N LEU A 90 6.99 15.18 0.70
CA LEU A 90 6.17 13.96 0.69
C LEU A 90 5.45 13.76 -0.65
N ARG A 91 5.12 12.50 -0.99
CA ARG A 91 4.15 12.18 -2.05
C ARG A 91 2.76 12.75 -1.72
N GLU A 92 1.90 12.78 -2.72
CA GLU A 92 0.49 13.11 -2.52
C GLU A 92 -0.15 12.06 -1.60
N VAL A 93 -0.65 12.51 -0.44
CA VAL A 93 -1.33 11.67 0.55
C VAL A 93 -2.83 11.84 0.41
N LYS A 94 -3.55 10.73 0.23
CA LYS A 94 -5.01 10.66 0.17
C LYS A 94 -5.51 9.70 1.24
N VAL A 95 -6.47 10.16 2.03
CA VAL A 95 -7.12 9.36 3.07
C VAL A 95 -8.58 9.22 2.70
N GLU A 96 -9.02 7.99 2.49
CA GLU A 96 -10.37 7.67 2.07
C GLU A 96 -11.04 6.76 3.10
N PHE A 97 -12.25 7.14 3.48
CA PHE A 97 -13.12 6.36 4.34
C PHE A 97 -14.27 5.79 3.51
N PRO A 98 -14.50 4.46 3.51
CA PRO A 98 -15.65 3.85 2.86
C PRO A 98 -16.97 4.37 3.47
N LEU A 99 -17.98 4.63 2.64
CA LEU A 99 -19.18 5.35 3.08
C LEU A 99 -19.97 4.64 4.20
N LEU A 100 -20.04 3.31 4.17
CA LEU A 100 -20.92 2.53 5.04
C LEU A 100 -20.31 2.20 6.41
N SER A 101 -18.98 2.23 6.54
CA SER A 101 -18.26 1.78 7.74
C SER A 101 -17.36 2.88 8.31
N ARG A 102 -17.35 3.02 9.64
CA ARG A 102 -16.38 3.84 10.38
C ARG A 102 -15.12 3.05 10.79
N ASP A 103 -15.11 1.77 10.42
CA ASP A 103 -14.18 0.78 10.95
C ASP A 103 -13.02 0.54 10.00
N VAL A 104 -13.06 1.12 8.80
CA VAL A 104 -12.07 0.89 7.75
C VAL A 104 -11.58 2.22 7.19
N VAL A 105 -10.29 2.30 6.91
CA VAL A 105 -9.61 3.40 6.23
C VAL A 105 -8.77 2.85 5.11
N CYS A 106 -8.71 3.58 4.01
CA CYS A 106 -7.70 3.42 2.98
C CYS A 106 -6.81 4.67 2.97
N VAL A 107 -5.51 4.50 3.19
CA VAL A 107 -4.52 5.56 3.00
C VAL A 107 -3.68 5.23 1.79
N ARG A 108 -3.54 6.22 0.90
CA ARG A 108 -2.70 6.15 -0.28
C ARG A 108 -1.64 7.25 -0.22
N CYS A 109 -0.39 6.86 -0.40
CA CYS A 109 0.75 7.77 -0.50
C CYS A 109 1.44 7.51 -1.84
N GLY A 110 1.15 8.35 -2.85
CA GLY A 110 1.54 8.07 -4.24
C GLY A 110 0.91 6.75 -4.73
N GLY A 111 1.73 5.71 -4.94
CA GLY A 111 1.25 4.36 -5.27
C GLY A 111 1.30 3.36 -4.10
N THR A 112 1.85 3.70 -2.93
CA THR A 112 1.73 2.85 -1.73
C THR A 112 0.31 2.96 -1.20
N ILE A 113 -0.38 1.82 -1.05
CA ILE A 113 -1.79 1.75 -0.61
C ILE A 113 -1.87 0.81 0.58
N VAL A 114 -2.44 1.31 1.68
CA VAL A 114 -2.62 0.56 2.92
C VAL A 114 -4.05 0.73 3.39
N THR A 115 -4.68 -0.37 3.78
CA THR A 115 -6.00 -0.38 4.40
C THR A 115 -5.88 -0.80 5.85
N ALA A 116 -6.47 -0.04 6.77
CA ALA A 116 -6.55 -0.41 8.18
C ALA A 116 -8.01 -0.66 8.56
N ALA A 117 -8.26 -1.72 9.29
CA ALA A 117 -9.56 -2.11 9.81
C ALA A 117 -9.46 -2.28 11.33
N ILE A 118 -10.50 -1.85 12.05
CA ILE A 118 -10.58 -1.97 13.50
C ILE A 118 -11.81 -2.79 13.89
N ALA A 119 -11.61 -3.69 14.85
CA ALA A 119 -12.69 -4.43 15.49
C ALA A 119 -12.62 -4.21 17.00
N CYS A 120 -13.78 -4.26 17.65
CA CYS A 120 -13.91 -4.05 19.09
C CYS A 120 -14.85 -5.11 19.66
N GLU A 121 -14.35 -5.90 20.60
CA GLU A 121 -15.07 -7.00 21.22
C GLU A 121 -15.03 -6.89 22.74
N LEU A 122 -16.08 -7.35 23.43
CA LEU A 122 -16.05 -7.46 24.89
C LEU A 122 -15.38 -8.77 25.29
N VAL A 123 -14.25 -8.68 25.99
CA VAL A 123 -13.47 -9.83 26.44
C VAL A 123 -13.20 -9.74 27.94
N GLU A 124 -12.85 -10.86 28.56
CA GLU A 124 -12.36 -10.88 29.93
C GLU A 124 -10.93 -10.34 30.00
N PRO A 125 -10.62 -9.41 30.91
CA PRO A 125 -9.28 -8.86 31.00
C PRO A 125 -8.27 -9.90 31.49
N SER A 126 -7.00 -9.67 31.18
CA SER A 126 -5.90 -10.42 31.77
C SER A 126 -5.90 -10.30 33.30
N PRO A 127 -5.64 -11.40 34.05
CA PRO A 127 -5.64 -11.38 35.52
C PRO A 127 -4.58 -10.46 36.11
N TYR A 128 -3.51 -10.16 35.36
CA TYR A 128 -2.45 -9.25 35.81
C TYR A 128 -2.86 -7.77 35.79
N ARG A 129 -3.75 -7.37 34.85
CA ARG A 129 -4.24 -5.99 34.73
C ARG A 129 -5.76 -5.97 34.51
N PRO A 130 -6.56 -6.17 35.58
CA PRO A 130 -8.01 -6.26 35.47
C PRO A 130 -8.73 -4.94 35.15
N LYS A 131 -8.02 -3.80 35.23
CA LYS A 131 -8.56 -2.45 35.02
C LYS A 131 -8.20 -1.85 33.64
N GLN A 132 -7.48 -2.58 32.80
CA GLN A 132 -7.04 -2.09 31.49
C GLN A 132 -7.70 -2.91 30.38
N GLY A 133 -8.11 -2.23 29.32
CA GLY A 133 -8.51 -2.85 28.07
C GLY A 133 -7.34 -3.48 27.32
N MET A 134 -7.66 -4.28 26.31
CA MET A 134 -6.68 -4.96 25.48
C MET A 134 -6.56 -4.26 24.12
N LEU A 135 -5.33 -4.12 23.65
CA LEU A 135 -5.00 -3.55 22.35
C LEU A 135 -4.10 -4.54 21.62
N GLU A 136 -4.54 -4.95 20.43
CA GLU A 136 -3.82 -5.86 19.54
C GLU A 136 -3.64 -5.24 18.17
N PHE A 137 -2.44 -5.35 17.60
CA PHE A 137 -2.11 -4.82 16.28
C PHE A 137 -1.59 -5.95 15.41
N SER A 138 -2.03 -5.99 14.16
CA SER A 138 -1.58 -6.99 13.19
C SER A 138 -1.33 -6.33 11.85
N VAL A 139 -0.12 -6.47 11.31
CA VAL A 139 0.20 -5.99 9.96
C VAL A 139 0.33 -7.19 9.02
N ARG A 140 -0.45 -7.18 7.95
CA ARG A 140 -0.51 -8.23 6.93
C ARG A 140 -0.26 -7.65 5.55
N GLN A 141 0.25 -8.47 4.65
CA GLN A 141 0.31 -8.20 3.21
C GLN A 141 -0.24 -9.44 2.51
N PRO A 142 -1.13 -9.32 1.52
CA PRO A 142 -1.65 -10.47 0.79
C PRO A 142 -0.48 -11.11 0.03
N TYR A 143 -0.16 -12.35 0.41
CA TYR A 143 0.98 -13.07 -0.15
C TYR A 143 0.73 -13.43 -1.61
N THR A 144 1.76 -13.19 -2.43
CA THR A 144 1.93 -13.83 -3.72
C THR A 144 2.93 -14.98 -3.59
N GLU A 145 2.87 -16.00 -4.45
CA GLU A 145 3.80 -17.15 -4.41
C GLU A 145 5.30 -16.77 -4.56
N ARG A 146 5.59 -15.50 -4.84
CA ARG A 146 6.95 -14.95 -5.01
C ARG A 146 7.51 -14.30 -3.75
N ASP A 147 6.75 -14.21 -2.66
CA ASP A 147 7.16 -13.48 -1.48
C ASP A 147 8.13 -14.29 -0.59
N SER A 148 9.22 -13.65 -0.21
CA SER A 148 10.28 -14.25 0.59
C SER A 148 9.93 -14.28 2.08
N SER A 149 10.51 -15.23 2.83
CA SER A 149 10.41 -15.28 4.29
C SER A 149 10.91 -13.99 4.98
N ALA A 150 11.81 -13.23 4.31
CA ALA A 150 12.32 -11.96 4.78
C ALA A 150 11.22 -10.90 4.93
N LYS A 151 10.27 -10.82 3.98
CA LYS A 151 9.12 -9.89 4.08
C LYS A 151 8.26 -10.17 5.30
N ALA A 152 8.07 -11.45 5.66
CA ALA A 152 7.33 -11.80 6.86
C ALA A 152 8.06 -11.34 8.15
N ALA A 153 9.39 -11.31 8.17
CA ALA A 153 10.15 -10.74 9.29
C ALA A 153 10.00 -9.21 9.35
N GLU A 154 10.05 -8.52 8.22
CA GLU A 154 9.83 -7.07 8.13
C GLU A 154 8.44 -6.67 8.65
N LEU A 155 7.38 -7.37 8.24
CA LEU A 155 6.01 -7.12 8.72
C LEU A 155 5.87 -7.33 10.24
N ARG A 156 6.58 -8.31 10.83
CA ARG A 156 6.60 -8.50 12.28
C ARG A 156 7.31 -7.35 13.00
N THR A 157 8.42 -6.86 12.43
CA THR A 157 9.14 -5.69 12.95
C THR A 157 8.25 -4.43 12.88
N LEU A 158 7.50 -4.24 11.80
CA LEU A 158 6.51 -3.16 11.67
C LEU A 158 5.40 -3.28 12.70
N THR A 159 4.88 -4.49 12.94
CA THR A 159 3.87 -4.74 13.97
C THR A 159 4.40 -4.38 15.36
N ALA A 160 5.62 -4.84 15.70
CA ALA A 160 6.27 -4.49 16.96
C ALA A 160 6.57 -2.99 17.08
N PHE A 161 6.85 -2.30 15.97
CA PHE A 161 7.02 -0.85 15.94
C PHE A 161 5.71 -0.12 16.25
N LEU A 162 4.58 -0.54 15.65
CA LEU A 162 3.25 0.00 15.96
C LEU A 162 2.86 -0.23 17.42
N GLU A 163 3.07 -1.44 17.93
CA GLU A 163 2.79 -1.76 19.33
C GLU A 163 3.57 -0.84 20.26
N ARG A 164 4.87 -0.64 20.02
CA ARG A 164 5.68 0.27 20.82
C ARG A 164 5.18 1.71 20.72
N LEU A 165 4.86 2.18 19.52
CA LEU A 165 4.42 3.55 19.32
C LEU A 165 3.07 3.84 19.99
N ILE A 166 2.09 2.94 19.86
CA ILE A 166 0.72 3.19 20.28
C ILE A 166 0.48 2.72 21.72
N LYS A 167 0.94 1.50 22.05
CA LYS A 167 0.73 0.89 23.38
C LYS A 167 1.70 1.44 24.41
N SER A 168 3.00 1.54 24.10
CA SER A 168 3.97 2.14 25.03
C SER A 168 3.90 3.67 25.02
N GLY A 169 3.51 4.28 23.90
CA GLY A 169 3.28 5.73 23.81
C GLY A 169 2.02 6.20 24.53
N GLY A 170 1.10 5.30 24.91
CA GLY A 170 -0.12 5.70 25.63
C GLY A 170 -1.07 6.56 24.78
N VAL A 171 -1.17 6.24 23.50
CA VAL A 171 -2.01 6.97 22.53
C VAL A 171 -3.49 6.80 22.86
N VAL A 172 -3.90 5.58 23.18
CA VAL A 172 -5.28 5.22 23.54
C VAL A 172 -5.36 5.00 25.05
N ASP A 173 -6.37 5.58 25.69
CA ASP A 173 -6.63 5.37 27.10
C ASP A 173 -7.18 3.95 27.36
N THR A 174 -6.29 3.06 27.79
CA THR A 174 -6.66 1.67 28.14
C THR A 174 -7.59 1.59 29.36
N GLU A 175 -7.65 2.61 30.23
CA GLU A 175 -8.53 2.59 31.40
C GLU A 175 -9.97 2.91 31.00
N SER A 176 -10.16 3.81 30.03
CA SER A 176 -11.49 4.11 29.44
C SER A 176 -12.15 2.93 28.71
N LEU A 177 -11.35 1.90 28.40
CA LEU A 177 -11.80 0.65 27.79
C LEU A 177 -12.30 -0.37 28.81
N CYS A 178 -12.04 -0.17 30.11
CA CYS A 178 -12.52 -1.06 31.16
C CYS A 178 -13.95 -0.70 31.58
N MET A 179 -14.88 -1.65 31.44
CA MET A 179 -16.28 -1.45 31.83
C MET A 179 -16.56 -2.00 33.23
N LEU A 180 -16.20 -3.27 33.45
CA LEU A 180 -16.30 -3.93 34.75
C LEU A 180 -14.93 -4.53 35.11
N PRO A 181 -14.26 -4.01 36.16
CA PRO A 181 -12.90 -4.43 36.48
C PRO A 181 -12.87 -5.93 36.79
N GLY A 182 -11.98 -6.65 36.11
CA GLY A 182 -11.80 -8.10 36.26
C GLY A 182 -12.89 -8.97 35.63
N ARG A 183 -13.89 -8.40 34.94
CA ARG A 183 -14.97 -9.19 34.29
C ARG A 183 -15.13 -8.89 32.80
N ARG A 184 -15.22 -7.62 32.43
CA ARG A 184 -15.50 -7.21 31.04
C ARG A 184 -14.72 -5.94 30.71
N VAL A 185 -13.86 -6.05 29.71
CA VAL A 185 -13.12 -4.94 29.12
C VAL A 185 -13.27 -4.98 27.60
N TRP A 186 -13.09 -3.84 26.96
CA TRP A 186 -12.99 -3.79 25.52
C TRP A 186 -11.62 -4.29 25.06
N SER A 187 -11.65 -5.21 24.10
CA SER A 187 -10.51 -5.62 23.30
C SER A 187 -10.62 -4.94 21.94
N VAL A 188 -9.68 -4.06 21.62
CA VAL A 188 -9.61 -3.37 20.34
C VAL A 188 -8.49 -4.00 19.53
N SER A 189 -8.83 -4.58 18.39
CA SER A 189 -7.87 -5.14 17.44
C SER A 189 -7.82 -4.26 16.19
N VAL A 190 -6.61 -3.88 15.78
CA VAL A 190 -6.38 -3.14 14.53
C VAL A 190 -5.59 -4.01 13.56
N ASP A 191 -6.25 -4.35 12.47
CA ASP A 191 -5.69 -5.12 11.36
C ASP A 191 -5.33 -4.16 10.23
N VAL A 192 -4.03 -4.04 9.96
CA VAL A 192 -3.51 -3.26 8.84
C VAL A 192 -3.10 -4.20 7.72
N THR A 193 -3.62 -3.96 6.52
CA THR A 193 -3.29 -4.72 5.32
C THR A 193 -2.62 -3.80 4.29
N VAL A 194 -1.38 -4.10 3.95
CA VAL A 194 -0.62 -3.41 2.89
C VAL A 194 -1.06 -3.98 1.54
N LEU A 195 -1.69 -3.18 0.68
CA LEU A 195 -2.18 -3.63 -0.61
C LEU A 195 -1.13 -3.47 -1.72
N ASN A 196 -0.47 -2.31 -1.74
CA ASN A 196 0.63 -2.04 -2.67
C ASN A 196 1.78 -1.37 -1.91
N ASP A 197 3.00 -1.81 -2.20
CA ASP A 197 4.22 -1.28 -1.60
C ASP A 197 5.11 -0.67 -2.69
N GLU A 198 5.12 0.66 -2.75
CA GLU A 198 6.04 1.45 -3.57
C GLU A 198 6.99 2.27 -2.68
N GLY A 199 7.35 1.74 -1.51
CA GLY A 199 8.22 2.39 -0.54
C GLY A 199 7.45 3.16 0.54
N ASN A 200 8.15 3.43 1.63
CA ASN A 200 7.65 4.09 2.84
C ASN A 200 6.39 3.43 3.47
N VAL A 201 6.36 2.10 3.55
CA VAL A 201 5.22 1.37 4.15
C VAL A 201 5.04 1.73 5.62
N THR A 202 6.13 1.90 6.36
CA THR A 202 6.10 2.17 7.80
C THR A 202 5.24 3.39 8.14
N ASP A 203 5.43 4.49 7.40
CA ASP A 203 4.67 5.72 7.65
C ASP A 203 3.20 5.57 7.30
N VAL A 204 2.92 5.03 6.13
CA VAL A 204 1.52 4.89 5.66
C VAL A 204 0.74 3.96 6.60
N VAL A 205 1.38 2.92 7.13
CA VAL A 205 0.80 2.01 8.13
C VAL A 205 0.49 2.73 9.44
N VAL A 206 1.39 3.59 9.95
CA VAL A 206 1.14 4.40 11.16
C VAL A 206 0.01 5.40 10.91
N TRP A 207 0.05 6.12 9.78
CA TRP A 207 -0.98 7.09 9.42
C TRP A 207 -2.36 6.45 9.29
N ALA A 208 -2.45 5.27 8.66
CA ALA A 208 -3.69 4.51 8.55
C ALA A 208 -4.20 4.08 9.93
N THR A 209 -3.31 3.56 10.80
CA THR A 209 -3.68 3.12 12.15
C THR A 209 -4.23 4.27 12.98
N VAL A 210 -3.55 5.44 12.97
CA VAL A 210 -3.99 6.63 13.71
C VAL A 210 -5.29 7.18 13.14
N ALA A 211 -5.43 7.23 11.81
CA ALA A 211 -6.67 7.68 11.17
C ALA A 211 -7.87 6.80 11.56
N VAL A 212 -7.70 5.48 11.60
CA VAL A 212 -8.76 4.55 12.06
C VAL A 212 -9.08 4.76 13.53
N LEU A 213 -8.08 4.84 14.41
CA LEU A 213 -8.30 5.03 15.84
C LEU A 213 -9.06 6.32 16.16
N LEU A 214 -8.79 7.40 15.42
CA LEU A 214 -9.49 8.68 15.58
C LEU A 214 -10.94 8.64 15.05
N HIS A 215 -11.16 7.93 13.93
CA HIS A 215 -12.46 7.89 13.26
C HIS A 215 -13.42 6.86 13.87
N TYR A 216 -12.89 5.77 14.43
CA TYR A 216 -13.69 4.69 14.97
C TYR A 216 -14.63 5.14 16.10
N ARG A 217 -15.79 4.48 16.17
CA ARG A 217 -16.81 4.69 17.20
C ARG A 217 -17.27 3.33 17.71
N ARG A 218 -17.08 3.05 19.00
CA ARG A 218 -17.52 1.81 19.65
C ARG A 218 -19.02 1.89 19.96
N PRO A 219 -19.76 0.76 19.98
CA PRO A 219 -21.17 0.77 20.38
C PRO A 219 -21.33 1.17 21.87
N GLU A 220 -22.44 1.83 22.18
CA GLU A 220 -22.74 2.24 23.55
C GLU A 220 -23.17 1.04 24.41
N LEU A 221 -22.78 1.05 25.68
CA LEU A 221 -23.11 0.01 26.65
C LEU A 221 -23.96 0.57 27.78
N THR A 222 -24.93 -0.23 28.25
CA THR A 222 -25.57 0.00 29.54
C THR A 222 -25.18 -1.08 30.54
N ILE A 223 -24.75 -0.65 31.72
CA ILE A 223 -24.35 -1.53 32.82
C ILE A 223 -25.51 -1.59 33.82
N ARG A 224 -26.05 -2.79 34.05
CA ARG A 224 -27.05 -3.06 35.09
C ARG A 224 -26.49 -4.01 36.13
N GLY A 225 -25.81 -3.44 37.12
CA GLY A 225 -25.13 -4.21 38.17
C GLY A 225 -24.01 -5.06 37.60
N SER A 226 -24.28 -6.36 37.38
CA SER A 226 -23.32 -7.31 36.82
C SER A 226 -23.52 -7.63 35.33
N SER A 227 -24.67 -7.26 34.73
CA SER A 227 -24.93 -7.51 33.31
C SER A 227 -24.56 -6.29 32.46
N VAL A 228 -23.99 -6.56 31.28
CA VAL A 228 -23.60 -5.55 30.28
C VAL A 228 -24.46 -5.78 29.04
N ILE A 229 -25.21 -4.77 28.63
CA ILE A 229 -26.05 -4.79 27.44
C ILE A 229 -25.40 -3.90 26.39
N VAL A 230 -25.11 -4.48 25.22
CA VAL A 230 -24.54 -3.76 24.07
C VAL A 230 -25.69 -3.22 23.23
N HIS A 231 -25.73 -1.91 23.04
CA HIS A 231 -26.72 -1.29 22.16
C HIS A 231 -26.18 -1.24 20.72
N PRO A 232 -26.94 -1.72 19.73
CA PRO A 232 -26.55 -1.59 18.34
C PRO A 232 -26.62 -0.11 17.90
N PRO A 233 -25.89 0.27 16.84
CA PRO A 233 -25.75 1.67 16.42
C PRO A 233 -27.04 2.33 15.92
N HIS A 234 -28.12 1.56 15.74
CA HIS A 234 -29.44 2.09 15.37
C HIS A 234 -30.29 2.49 16.58
N GLU A 235 -30.01 1.95 17.76
CA GLU A 235 -30.70 2.34 19.01
C GLU A 235 -30.02 3.53 19.67
N ARG A 236 -28.68 3.54 19.67
CA ARG A 236 -27.87 4.56 20.33
C ARG A 236 -26.69 4.95 19.46
N GLU A 237 -26.27 6.20 19.62
CA GLU A 237 -25.13 6.72 18.87
C GLU A 237 -23.82 6.10 19.40
N PRO A 238 -22.96 5.55 18.52
CA PRO A 238 -21.71 4.95 18.95
C PRO A 238 -20.71 6.03 19.44
N VAL A 239 -19.95 5.67 20.47
CA VAL A 239 -19.08 6.56 21.25
C VAL A 239 -17.65 6.56 20.70
N PRO A 240 -16.95 7.71 20.61
CA PRO A 240 -15.51 7.75 20.29
C PRO A 240 -14.64 6.93 21.23
N LEU A 241 -13.49 6.51 20.71
CA LEU A 241 -12.37 6.09 21.56
C LEU A 241 -11.69 7.32 22.17
N SER A 242 -11.23 7.18 23.41
CA SER A 242 -10.44 8.20 24.09
C SER A 242 -8.98 8.13 23.62
N VAL A 243 -8.63 8.97 22.66
CA VAL A 243 -7.27 9.13 22.13
C VAL A 243 -6.65 10.39 22.73
N HIS A 244 -5.53 10.26 23.43
CA HIS A 244 -4.85 11.39 24.08
C HIS A 244 -4.09 12.27 23.09
N HIS A 245 -3.39 11.63 22.17
CA HIS A 245 -2.55 12.30 21.20
C HIS A 245 -2.42 11.44 19.94
N ALA A 246 -1.90 12.00 18.83
CA ALA A 246 -1.89 11.34 17.52
C ALA A 246 -0.47 11.35 16.93
N PRO A 247 0.38 10.38 17.28
CA PRO A 247 1.74 10.33 16.75
C PRO A 247 1.75 9.90 15.30
N LEU A 248 2.44 10.65 14.44
CA LEU A 248 2.65 10.31 13.03
C LEU A 248 4.12 10.00 12.81
N SER A 249 4.43 8.94 12.06
CA SER A 249 5.80 8.63 11.69
C SER A 249 6.20 9.21 10.35
N PHE A 250 7.48 9.55 10.24
CA PHE A 250 8.14 10.02 9.04
C PHE A 250 9.46 9.28 8.87
N SER A 251 9.63 8.66 7.70
CA SER A 251 10.78 7.89 7.31
C SER A 251 11.74 8.76 6.50
N PHE A 252 12.97 8.79 6.97
CA PHE A 252 14.08 9.54 6.43
C PHE A 252 15.15 8.57 5.96
N VAL A 253 15.81 8.91 4.87
CA VAL A 253 16.97 8.21 4.35
C VAL A 253 18.16 9.16 4.37
N VAL A 254 19.27 8.69 4.93
CA VAL A 254 20.57 9.32 4.79
C VAL A 254 21.23 8.75 3.54
N THR A 255 21.52 9.62 2.59
CA THR A 255 21.95 9.23 1.23
C THR A 255 23.35 8.63 1.21
N MET A 256 24.29 9.22 1.97
CA MET A 256 25.70 8.87 1.95
C MET A 256 26.31 8.83 3.35
N ASP A 257 27.26 7.92 3.56
CA ASP A 257 28.06 7.92 4.77
C ASP A 257 28.89 9.20 4.88
N SER A 258 29.08 9.65 6.11
CA SER A 258 29.87 10.82 6.45
C SER A 258 31.32 10.74 5.97
N SER A 259 31.90 9.54 5.91
CA SER A 259 33.26 9.29 5.43
C SER A 259 33.41 9.62 3.93
N ASP A 260 32.46 9.14 3.13
CA ASP A 260 32.44 9.38 1.69
C ASP A 260 32.06 10.83 1.38
N ARG A 261 31.18 11.42 2.21
CA ARG A 261 30.85 12.85 2.14
C ARG A 261 32.08 13.73 2.32
N ASN A 262 32.94 13.42 3.30
CA ASN A 262 34.19 14.14 3.53
C ASN A 262 35.22 13.97 2.41
N ARG A 263 35.16 12.88 1.63
CA ARG A 263 36.01 12.68 0.46
C ARG A 263 35.51 13.52 -0.73
N LEU A 264 34.20 13.51 -0.97
CA LEU A 264 33.54 14.26 -2.03
C LEU A 264 33.63 15.77 -1.82
N SER A 265 33.42 16.26 -0.59
CA SER A 265 33.50 17.69 -0.26
C SER A 265 34.91 18.26 -0.40
N ARG A 266 35.95 17.42 -0.25
CA ARG A 266 37.34 17.82 -0.52
C ARG A 266 37.67 17.95 -2.01
N GLN A 267 36.98 17.19 -2.87
CA GLN A 267 37.18 17.22 -4.33
C GLN A 267 36.31 18.28 -5.01
N HIS A 268 35.11 18.55 -4.51
CA HIS A 268 34.21 19.60 -5.01
C HIS A 268 33.95 20.63 -3.91
N LYS A 269 34.76 21.69 -3.89
CA LYS A 269 34.59 22.84 -2.99
C LYS A 269 33.30 23.64 -3.23
N ASP A 270 32.62 23.44 -4.37
CA ASP A 270 31.53 24.29 -4.83
C ASP A 270 30.14 23.60 -4.89
N ASN A 271 30.02 22.28 -4.68
CA ASN A 271 28.72 21.60 -4.78
C ASN A 271 27.90 21.73 -3.48
N LYS A 272 27.19 22.85 -3.37
CA LYS A 272 26.23 23.16 -2.30
C LYS A 272 24.90 22.40 -2.44
N GLU A 273 24.80 21.47 -3.39
CA GLU A 273 23.55 20.83 -3.80
C GLU A 273 23.49 19.34 -3.45
N LEU A 274 24.41 18.80 -2.64
CA LEU A 274 24.31 17.39 -2.23
C LEU A 274 23.06 17.17 -1.36
N LEU A 275 22.21 16.23 -1.78
CA LEU A 275 21.06 15.81 -0.98
C LEU A 275 21.54 14.92 0.17
N GLU A 276 21.55 15.45 1.39
CA GLU A 276 22.02 14.69 2.56
C GLU A 276 20.94 13.78 3.16
N VAL A 277 19.73 14.32 3.29
CA VAL A 277 18.58 13.65 3.90
C VAL A 277 17.39 13.78 2.96
N VAL A 278 16.71 12.65 2.71
CA VAL A 278 15.51 12.58 1.89
C VAL A 278 14.35 12.04 2.72
N VAL A 279 13.18 12.65 2.59
CA VAL A 279 11.93 12.23 3.25
C VAL A 279 11.09 11.38 2.32
N ASP A 280 10.39 10.38 2.87
CA ASP A 280 9.47 9.50 2.16
C ASP A 280 10.16 8.80 0.99
N PRO A 281 11.12 7.90 1.27
CA PRO A 281 11.93 7.24 0.25
C PRO A 281 11.08 6.29 -0.60
N THR A 282 11.37 6.24 -1.90
CA THR A 282 10.89 5.16 -2.79
C THR A 282 11.66 3.87 -2.51
N VAL A 283 11.22 2.74 -3.10
CA VAL A 283 11.93 1.44 -2.96
C VAL A 283 13.38 1.54 -3.43
N ALA A 284 13.63 2.22 -4.56
CA ALA A 284 14.98 2.43 -5.09
C ALA A 284 15.83 3.30 -4.16
N GLU A 285 15.24 4.35 -3.57
CA GLU A 285 15.93 5.22 -2.60
C GLU A 285 16.23 4.50 -1.29
N ALA A 286 15.29 3.71 -0.77
CA ALA A 286 15.49 2.94 0.46
C ALA A 286 16.57 1.86 0.31
N THR A 287 16.68 1.25 -0.87
CA THR A 287 17.73 0.26 -1.17
C THR A 287 19.08 0.91 -1.48
N ALA A 288 19.08 2.13 -2.03
CA ALA A 288 20.30 2.90 -2.28
C ALA A 288 20.87 3.57 -1.01
N ALA A 289 20.03 3.78 0.00
CA ALA A 289 20.33 4.45 1.26
C ALA A 289 21.55 3.87 1.99
N ALA A 290 22.32 4.74 2.66
CA ALA A 290 23.36 4.31 3.59
C ALA A 290 22.78 3.95 4.97
N SER A 291 21.72 4.65 5.39
CA SER A 291 20.92 4.31 6.57
C SER A 291 19.50 4.90 6.45
N SER A 292 18.54 4.27 7.12
CA SER A 292 17.18 4.78 7.25
C SER A 292 16.81 5.03 8.71
N VAL A 293 16.06 6.10 8.93
CA VAL A 293 15.60 6.54 10.26
C VAL A 293 14.12 6.83 10.18
N VAL A 294 13.35 6.24 11.08
CA VAL A 294 11.93 6.55 11.26
C VAL A 294 11.78 7.37 12.53
N VAL A 295 11.21 8.57 12.40
CA VAL A 295 10.92 9.46 13.52
C VAL A 295 9.42 9.58 13.66
N ALA A 296 8.88 9.21 14.81
CA ALA A 296 7.47 9.44 15.14
C ALA A 296 7.33 10.69 16.00
N VAL A 297 6.49 11.63 15.56
CA VAL A 297 6.27 12.92 16.19
C VAL A 297 4.78 13.14 16.40
N ASN A 298 4.44 13.72 17.53
CA ASN A 298 3.07 14.10 17.86
C ASN A 298 2.69 15.45 17.22
N ALA A 299 1.39 15.81 17.26
CA ALA A 299 0.88 17.08 16.74
C ALA A 299 1.55 18.31 17.38
N GLU A 300 1.97 18.21 18.64
CA GLU A 300 2.68 19.25 19.39
C GLU A 300 4.19 19.31 19.09
N GLY A 301 4.69 18.51 18.13
CA GLY A 301 6.11 18.48 17.77
C GLY A 301 7.00 17.68 18.73
N GLN A 302 6.41 16.95 19.68
CA GLN A 302 7.14 16.07 20.60
C GLN A 302 7.48 14.75 19.93
N VAL A 303 8.73 14.30 20.06
CA VAL A 303 9.19 13.03 19.49
C VAL A 303 8.74 11.88 20.39
N CYS A 304 7.93 10.97 19.84
CA CYS A 304 7.43 9.78 20.54
C CYS A 304 8.39 8.60 20.41
N SER A 305 8.96 8.40 19.22
CA SER A 305 9.92 7.32 18.98
C SER A 305 10.90 7.68 17.87
N VAL A 306 12.12 7.14 17.97
CA VAL A 306 13.12 7.19 16.91
C VAL A 306 13.62 5.77 16.71
N SER A 307 13.51 5.28 15.49
CA SER A 307 13.98 3.96 15.11
C SER A 307 14.99 4.11 13.99
N LYS A 308 16.24 3.77 14.26
CA LYS A 308 17.29 3.70 13.26
C LYS A 308 17.38 2.25 12.77
N SER A 309 17.33 2.06 11.46
CA SER A 309 17.61 0.77 10.82
C SER A 309 19.11 0.51 10.74
N GLU A 310 19.50 -0.74 10.54
CA GLU A 310 20.91 -1.11 10.34
C GLU A 310 21.52 -0.33 9.16
N GLY A 311 22.78 0.12 9.32
CA GLY A 311 23.45 0.95 8.31
C GLY A 311 24.60 1.78 8.88
N CYS A 312 24.96 2.85 8.15
CA CYS A 312 26.07 3.73 8.52
C CYS A 312 25.84 4.51 9.82
N CYS A 313 26.91 5.11 10.36
CA CYS A 313 26.81 6.04 11.47
C CYS A 313 26.07 7.31 11.02
N ILE A 314 25.19 7.84 11.87
CA ILE A 314 24.40 9.04 11.60
C ILE A 314 24.88 10.12 12.55
N HIS A 315 25.16 11.30 12.03
CA HIS A 315 25.57 12.43 12.87
C HIS A 315 24.36 13.02 13.61
N LEU A 316 24.59 13.52 14.82
CA LEU A 316 23.51 14.11 15.62
C LEU A 316 22.83 15.28 14.90
N ASN A 317 23.58 16.07 14.12
CA ASN A 317 23.03 17.18 13.36
C ASN A 317 22.03 16.73 12.28
N GLU A 318 22.32 15.61 11.61
CA GLU A 318 21.41 15.02 10.61
C GLU A 318 20.14 14.50 11.27
N LEU A 319 20.30 13.83 12.42
CA LEU A 319 19.16 13.35 13.19
C LEU A 319 18.28 14.51 13.69
N ASN A 320 18.88 15.59 14.18
CA ASN A 320 18.17 16.81 14.58
C ASN A 320 17.41 17.41 13.40
N HIS A 321 18.03 17.47 12.22
CA HIS A 321 17.38 17.94 11.01
C HIS A 321 16.17 17.07 10.61
N CYS A 322 16.28 15.73 10.74
CA CYS A 322 15.14 14.82 10.55
C CYS A 322 14.01 15.12 11.54
N MET A 323 14.34 15.32 12.83
CA MET A 323 13.34 15.61 13.87
C MET A 323 12.62 16.94 13.63
N GLU A 324 13.35 18.00 13.27
CA GLU A 324 12.78 19.30 12.91
C GLU A 324 11.86 19.20 11.68
N THR A 325 12.31 18.50 10.65
CA THR A 325 11.51 18.28 9.43
C THR A 325 10.25 17.47 9.73
N ALA A 326 10.35 16.43 10.55
CA ALA A 326 9.19 15.63 10.99
C ALA A 326 8.17 16.48 11.76
N ALA A 327 8.62 17.36 12.66
CA ALA A 327 7.75 18.27 13.41
C ALA A 327 7.02 19.27 12.51
N LEU A 328 7.64 19.70 11.41
CA LEU A 328 7.01 20.57 10.42
C LEU A 328 5.97 19.84 9.55
N LEU A 329 6.19 18.56 9.26
CA LEU A 329 5.31 17.75 8.41
C LEU A 329 4.11 17.15 9.17
N ALA A 330 4.29 16.80 10.44
CA ALA A 330 3.25 16.22 11.31
C ALA A 330 1.90 16.97 11.26
N PRO A 331 1.82 18.29 11.51
CA PRO A 331 0.54 19.00 11.50
C PRO A 331 -0.13 19.00 10.12
N ARG A 332 0.65 19.00 9.03
CA ARG A 332 0.12 18.98 7.66
C ARG A 332 -0.56 17.65 7.33
N VAL A 333 0.04 16.53 7.72
CA VAL A 333 -0.57 15.21 7.49
C VAL A 333 -1.78 15.02 8.41
N LEU A 334 -1.70 15.49 9.65
CA LEU A 334 -2.82 15.40 10.58
C LEU A 334 -4.03 16.25 10.14
N SER A 335 -3.82 17.43 9.55
CA SER A 335 -4.92 18.23 9.00
C SER A 335 -5.62 17.50 7.86
N LEU A 336 -4.88 16.85 6.96
CA LEU A 336 -5.44 16.04 5.88
C LEU A 336 -6.31 14.88 6.43
N ILE A 337 -5.85 14.20 7.48
CA ILE A 337 -6.63 13.13 8.13
C ILE A 337 -7.93 13.71 8.72
N ARG A 338 -7.85 14.82 9.44
CA ARG A 338 -9.02 15.46 10.07
C ARG A 338 -10.03 15.99 9.03
N GLU A 339 -9.54 16.59 7.94
CA GLU A 339 -10.38 17.04 6.82
C GLU A 339 -11.09 15.87 6.15
N ALA A 340 -10.38 14.76 5.89
CA ALA A 340 -10.98 13.56 5.32
C ALA A 340 -12.04 12.93 6.25
N MET A 341 -11.80 12.95 7.57
CA MET A 341 -12.78 12.49 8.56
C MET A 341 -14.04 13.36 8.55
N ALA A 342 -13.90 14.69 8.58
CA ALA A 342 -15.02 15.62 8.54
C ALA A 342 -15.83 15.48 7.24
N ALA A 343 -15.15 15.34 6.10
CA ALA A 343 -15.79 15.11 4.81
C ALA A 343 -16.52 13.77 4.74
N HIS A 344 -16.04 12.73 5.43
CA HIS A 344 -16.75 11.46 5.55
C HIS A 344 -18.00 11.57 6.43
N ASP A 345 -17.91 12.27 7.57
CA ASP A 345 -19.05 12.48 8.46
C ASP A 345 -20.22 13.18 7.75
N VAL A 346 -19.92 14.22 6.96
CA VAL A 346 -20.91 14.92 6.13
C VAL A 346 -21.54 13.97 5.11
N ARG A 347 -20.73 13.25 4.32
CA ARG A 347 -21.22 12.29 3.31
C ARG A 347 -22.10 11.21 3.94
N ARG A 348 -21.77 10.77 5.16
CA ARG A 348 -22.55 9.78 5.90
C ARG A 348 -23.89 10.35 6.36
N GLN A 349 -23.93 11.58 6.86
CA GLN A 349 -25.17 12.25 7.24
C GLN A 349 -26.10 12.44 6.04
N GLU A 350 -25.56 12.87 4.90
CA GLU A 350 -26.30 12.99 3.64
C GLU A 350 -26.85 11.64 3.17
N ALA A 351 -26.05 10.56 3.25
CA ALA A 351 -26.49 9.22 2.89
C ALA A 351 -27.63 8.72 3.80
N LEU A 352 -27.55 8.96 5.11
CA LEU A 352 -28.61 8.61 6.06
C LEU A 352 -29.89 9.41 5.80
N GLN A 353 -29.79 10.72 5.56
CA GLN A 353 -30.94 11.55 5.19
C GLN A 353 -31.58 11.07 3.88
N GLY A 354 -30.76 10.73 2.88
CA GLY A 354 -31.23 10.17 1.62
C GLY A 354 -31.98 8.85 1.79
N GLN A 355 -31.47 7.93 2.61
CA GLN A 355 -32.14 6.67 2.94
C GLN A 355 -33.47 6.90 3.68
N PHE A 356 -33.50 7.82 4.64
CA PHE A 356 -34.71 8.17 5.38
C PHE A 356 -35.80 8.74 4.46
N LEU A 357 -35.44 9.71 3.61
CA LEU A 357 -36.36 10.30 2.63
C LEU A 357 -36.86 9.27 1.61
N TRP A 358 -35.99 8.37 1.17
CA TRP A 358 -36.37 7.26 0.31
C TRP A 358 -37.37 6.31 0.98
N ALA A 359 -37.15 5.99 2.27
CA ALA A 359 -38.05 5.14 3.03
C ALA A 359 -39.41 5.82 3.22
N GLN A 360 -39.44 7.09 3.62
CA GLN A 360 -40.67 7.86 3.82
C GLN A 360 -41.56 7.87 2.55
N LYS A 361 -40.95 8.02 1.37
CA LYS A 361 -41.66 7.97 0.08
C LYS A 361 -42.31 6.62 -0.22
N ARG A 362 -41.74 5.51 0.27
CA ARG A 362 -42.27 4.14 0.06
C ARG A 362 -43.29 3.73 1.13
N SER A 363 -43.06 4.13 2.38
CA SER A 363 -43.94 3.77 3.50
C SER A 363 -45.30 4.47 3.44
N GLY A 364 -45.46 5.51 2.60
CA GLY A 364 -46.69 6.30 2.53
C GLY A 364 -46.97 7.12 3.80
N VAL A 365 -46.01 7.21 4.74
CA VAL A 365 -46.10 7.90 6.04
C VAL A 365 -45.96 9.42 5.87
N GLY A 366 -46.76 9.96 4.96
CA GLY A 366 -46.80 11.38 4.61
C GLY A 366 -48.01 11.77 3.76
N ARG A 367 -48.98 10.89 3.54
CA ARG A 367 -50.31 11.29 3.04
C ARG A 367 -51.19 11.61 4.25
N ASP A 368 -51.20 12.88 4.61
CA ASP A 368 -52.21 13.64 5.35
C ASP A 368 -53.06 12.85 6.37
N VAL A 369 -52.61 12.86 7.63
CA VAL A 369 -53.58 12.90 8.73
C VAL A 369 -53.84 14.37 8.99
N THR A 370 -54.89 14.91 8.36
CA THR A 370 -55.48 16.18 8.78
C THR A 370 -55.85 16.05 10.25
N GLU A 371 -55.15 16.77 11.13
CA GLU A 371 -55.55 16.91 12.51
C GLU A 371 -56.99 17.45 12.56
N PRO A 372 -57.93 16.83 13.32
CA PRO A 372 -59.24 17.43 13.48
C PRO A 372 -59.09 18.72 14.27
N GLU A 373 -59.41 19.85 13.62
CA GLU A 373 -59.45 21.17 14.24
C GLU A 373 -60.28 21.14 15.52
N SER A 374 -59.63 21.29 16.67
CA SER A 374 -60.28 21.54 17.93
C SER A 374 -60.35 23.05 18.18
N THR A 375 -61.47 23.68 17.83
CA THR A 375 -61.85 25.02 18.33
C THR A 375 -63.34 25.04 18.64
N LYS A 376 -63.75 24.87 19.90
CA LYS A 376 -64.09 25.93 20.87
C LYS A 376 -64.95 27.08 20.30
N LYS A 377 -66.16 27.15 20.85
CA LYS A 377 -67.05 28.31 21.09
C LYS A 377 -67.88 28.85 19.91
N VAL A 378 -69.16 28.49 19.92
CA VAL A 378 -70.26 29.48 19.87
C VAL A 378 -71.29 29.09 20.92
N ARG A 379 -71.29 29.80 22.05
CA ARG A 379 -72.42 29.90 22.97
C ARG A 379 -72.62 31.39 23.19
N ALA A 380 -73.38 31.99 22.28
CA ALA A 380 -73.94 33.33 22.41
C ALA A 380 -75.23 33.35 21.58
N GLU A 381 -76.34 33.68 22.26
CA GLU A 381 -77.62 34.18 21.73
C GLU A 381 -78.43 33.12 20.95
N THR A 382 -79.64 32.70 21.34
CA THR A 382 -80.77 33.39 21.99
C THR A 382 -81.65 32.37 22.70
#